data_AF-A0A7K4JM47-F1
#
_entry.id   AF-A0A7K4JM47-F1
#
_cell.length_a   1.000
_cell.length_b   1.000
_cell.length_c   1.000
_cell.angle_alpha   90.00
_cell.angle_beta   90.00
_cell.angle_gamma   90.00
#
_symmetry.space_group_name_H-M   'P 1'
#
loop_
_entity.id
_entity.type
_entity.pdbx_description
1 polymer ?
#
loop_
_entity_poly.entity_id
_entity_poly.type
_entity_poly.pdbx_seq_one_letter_code
_entity_poly.pdbx_strand_id
1 'polypeptide(L)' 'FFADYEIPNFQKDKISQIVIWVVDDIEGPDLDSCGTHTVQKLENRLKSLGYDVVCTDNYK' A
#
# COMPACT_ATOMS: atom_id res chain seq x y z
N PHE A 1 6.73 5.08 10.96
CA PHE A 1 7.66 3.94 10.91
C PHE A 1 7.73 3.37 9.50
N PHE A 2 6.71 2.64 9.00
CA PHE A 2 6.70 2.06 7.65
C PHE A 2 7.11 3.06 6.54
N ALA A 3 6.46 4.23 6.51
CA ALA A 3 6.71 5.25 5.49
C ALA A 3 8.13 5.86 5.52
N ASP A 4 8.72 6.01 6.71
CA ASP A 4 9.92 6.83 6.90
C ASP A 4 11.19 6.00 7.11
N TYR A 5 11.03 4.75 7.54
CA TYR A 5 12.13 3.88 7.92
C TYR A 5 12.13 2.56 7.18
N GLU A 6 10.98 1.95 6.89
CA GLU A 6 10.96 0.68 6.15
C GLU A 6 11.11 0.90 4.65
N ILE A 7 10.20 1.67 4.03
CA ILE A 7 10.18 1.90 2.58
C ILE A 7 11.54 2.40 2.05
N PRO A 8 12.25 3.34 2.70
CA PRO A 8 13.57 3.79 2.22
C PRO A 8 14.67 2.72 2.30
N ASN A 9 14.51 1.69 3.13
CA ASN A 9 15.49 0.62 3.33
C ASN A 9 15.17 -0.67 2.55
N PHE A 10 14.10 -0.66 1.75
CA PHE A 10 13.76 -1.75 0.87
C PHE A 10 14.83 -1.92 -0.22
N GLN A 11 15.37 -3.13 -0.33
CA GLN A 11 16.35 -3.50 -1.35
C GLN A 11 15.59 -3.86 -2.63
N LYS A 12 15.44 -2.87 -3.53
CA LYS A 12 14.61 -2.97 -4.73
C LYS A 12 14.95 -4.17 -5.62
N ASP A 13 16.22 -4.51 -5.74
CA ASP A 13 16.72 -5.65 -6.50
C ASP A 13 16.31 -7.02 -5.92
N LYS A 14 15.83 -7.04 -4.67
CA LYS A 14 15.42 -8.25 -3.94
C LYS A 14 13.92 -8.35 -3.71
N ILE A 15 13.15 -7.37 -4.19
CA ILE A 15 11.69 -7.32 -4.02
C ILE A 15 11.05 -7.46 -5.40
N SER A 16 10.26 -8.52 -5.58
CA SER A 16 9.52 -8.76 -6.83
C SER A 16 8.26 -7.90 -6.93
N GLN A 17 7.51 -7.76 -5.83
CA GLN A 17 6.23 -7.07 -5.78
C GLN A 17 5.89 -6.67 -4.34
N ILE A 18 5.19 -5.55 -4.17
CA ILE A 18 4.59 -5.14 -2.90
C ILE A 18 3.08 -5.32 -3.00
N VAL A 19 2.49 -6.08 -2.07
CA VAL A 19 1.05 -6.29 -2.00
C VAL A 19 0.49 -5.56 -0.77
N ILE A 20 -0.40 -4.60 -1.01
CA ILE A 20 -1.10 -3.84 0.03
C ILE A 20 -2.44 -4.51 0.27
N TRP A 21 -2.76 -4.77 1.53
CA TRP A 21 -4.09 -5.22 1.95
C TRP A 21 -4.70 -4.11 2.79
N VAL A 22 -5.77 -3.52 2.29
CA VAL A 22 -6.62 -2.63 3.08
C VAL A 22 -7.62 -3.52 3.80
N VAL A 23 -7.69 -3.35 5.13
CA VAL A 23 -8.49 -4.19 6.00
C VAL A 23 -9.49 -3.33 6.74
N ASP A 24 -10.76 -3.46 6.38
CA ASP A 24 -11.89 -2.84 7.06
C ASP A 24 -12.49 -3.78 8.12
N ASP A 25 -13.08 -3.17 9.15
CA ASP A 25 -13.90 -3.87 10.12
C ASP A 25 -15.23 -4.31 9.48
N ILE A 26 -15.68 -5.51 9.85
CA ILE A 26 -16.98 -6.03 9.41
C ILE A 26 -18.08 -5.09 9.96
N GLU A 27 -18.93 -4.59 9.05
CA GLU A 27 -19.99 -3.60 9.34
C GLU A 27 -19.48 -2.22 9.82
N GLY A 28 -18.17 -1.99 9.77
CA GLY A 28 -17.56 -0.69 10.01
C GLY A 28 -17.69 0.25 8.79
N PRO A 29 -17.44 1.56 8.97
CA PRO A 29 -17.35 2.48 7.84
C PRO A 29 -16.08 2.24 7.01
N ASP A 30 -16.20 2.19 5.68
CA ASP A 30 -15.07 2.28 4.75
C ASP A 30 -14.53 3.71 4.76
N LEU A 31 -13.38 3.92 5.40
CA LEU A 31 -12.74 5.22 5.54
C LEU A 31 -11.68 5.47 4.46
N ASP A 32 -11.04 4.40 3.98
CA ASP A 32 -9.99 4.44 2.98
C ASP A 32 -9.93 3.08 2.27
N SER A 33 -9.53 3.08 1.00
CA SER A 33 -9.59 1.91 0.14
C SER A 33 -8.44 1.92 -0.85
N CYS A 34 -8.25 0.82 -1.58
CA CYS A 34 -7.31 0.83 -2.71
C CYS A 34 -7.61 2.00 -3.68
N GLY A 35 -6.58 2.76 -4.04
CA GLY A 35 -6.68 3.90 -4.94
C GLY A 35 -7.33 5.17 -4.37
N THR A 36 -7.71 5.21 -3.09
CA THR A 36 -8.32 6.40 -2.45
C THR A 36 -7.43 6.99 -1.34
N HIS A 37 -7.79 8.20 -0.90
CA HIS A 37 -7.15 9.02 0.14
C HIS A 37 -5.66 8.76 0.42
N THR A 38 -5.33 8.00 1.46
CA THR A 38 -3.96 7.80 1.94
C THR A 38 -3.32 6.57 1.31
N VAL A 39 -4.12 5.56 0.96
CA VAL A 39 -3.65 4.37 0.23
C VAL A 39 -3.13 4.76 -1.15
N GLN A 40 -3.82 5.67 -1.86
CA GLN A 40 -3.36 6.21 -3.14
C GLN A 40 -2.00 6.92 -3.02
N LYS A 41 -1.78 7.67 -1.93
CA LYS A 41 -0.49 8.34 -1.69
C LYS A 41 0.62 7.32 -1.48
N LEU A 42 0.34 6.25 -0.75
CA LEU A 42 1.28 5.15 -0.54
C LEU A 42 1.61 4.43 -1.85
N GLU A 43 0.58 4.04 -2.60
CA GLU A 43 0.73 3.40 -3.91
C GLU A 43 1.58 4.26 -4.85
N ASN A 44 1.25 5.56 -4.98
CA ASN A 44 1.99 6.48 -5.84
C ASN A 44 3.45 6.61 -5.41
N ARG A 45 3.72 6.67 -4.11
CA ARG A 45 5.09 6.71 -3.59
C ARG A 45 5.86 5.43 -3.95
N LEU A 46 5.30 4.26 -3.70
CA LEU A 46 5.94 2.98 -4.02
C LEU A 46 6.16 2.80 -5.53
N LYS A 47 5.16 3.13 -6.35
CA LYS A 47 5.28 3.13 -7.82
C LYS A 47 6.34 4.12 -8.30
N SER A 48 6.46 5.30 -7.68
CA SER A 48 7.50 6.29 -8.03
C SER A 48 8.92 5.83 -7.69
N LEU A 49 9.08 4.98 -6.66
CA LEU A 49 10.35 4.30 -6.35
C LEU A 49 10.60 3.11 -7.30
N GLY A 50 9.62 2.79 -8.15
CA GLY A 50 9.64 1.79 -9.20
C GLY A 50 9.45 0.36 -8.69
N TYR A 51 8.71 0.19 -7.60
CA TYR A 51 8.19 -1.11 -7.20
C TYR A 51 6.96 -1.47 -8.04
N ASP A 52 6.78 -2.76 -8.31
CA ASP A 52 5.48 -3.29 -8.73
C ASP A 52 4.56 -3.36 -7.51
N VAL A 53 3.35 -2.82 -7.62
CA VAL A 53 2.42 -2.63 -6.48
C VAL A 53 1.04 -3.13 -6.85
N VAL A 54 0.54 -4.07 -6.06
CA VAL A 54 -0.84 -4.56 -6.11
C VAL A 54 -1.54 -4.17 -4.82
N CYS A 55 -2.79 -3.74 -4.91
CA CYS A 55 -3.62 -3.44 -3.75
C CYS A 55 -4.87 -4.31 -3.79
N THR A 56 -5.19 -4.93 -2.67
CA THR A 56 -6.40 -5.71 -2.44
C THR A 56 -7.16 -5.11 -1.28
N ASP A 57 -8.47 -4.99 -1.46
CA ASP A 57 -9.41 -4.50 -0.45
C ASP A 57 -10.19 -5.71 0.08
N ASN A 58 -10.24 -5.89 1.40
CA ASN A 58 -10.83 -7.10 2.00
C ASN A 58 -12.36 -7.09 2.01
N TYR A 59 -12.99 -5.92 2.02
CA TYR A 59 -14.43 -5.76 2.21
C TYR A 59 -15.06 -4.91 1.11
N LYS A 60 -14.68 -5.19 -0.15
CA LYS A 60 -15.35 -4.67 -1.35
C LYS A 60 -15.91 -5.77 -2.25
#